data_AF-A0A4P7R1A3-F1
#
_entry.id   AF-A0A4P7R1A3-F1
#
_cell.length_a   1.000
_cell.length_b   1.000
_cell.length_c   1.000
_cell.angle_alpha   90.00
_cell.angle_beta   90.00
_cell.angle_gamma   90.00
#
_symmetry.space_group_name_H-M   'P 1'
#
loop_
_entity.id
_entity.type
_entity.pdbx_description
1 polymer ?
#
loop_
_entity_poly.entity_id
_entity_poly.type
_entity_poly.pdbx_seq_one_letter_code
_entity_poly.pdbx_strand_id
1 'polypeptide(L)'
;MMKRIAFGLATIVIATSSVVAQQPEPVAPAKAVAKPERPICKRSAPSGSLVETRRECHTRAEWNRLAQEGRAAGQDVVDRAAMGGQ
;
A
#
# COMPACT_ATOMS: atom_id res chain seq x y z
N MET A 1 -3.14 -27.29 -31.66
CA MET A 1 -3.10 -27.48 -33.12
C MET A 1 -2.63 -26.18 -33.76
N MET A 2 -1.42 -26.18 -34.31
CA MET A 2 -0.75 -25.02 -34.90
C MET A 2 -1.58 -24.40 -36.03
N LYS A 3 -1.68 -23.06 -36.05
CA LYS A 3 -2.18 -22.34 -37.22
C LYS A 3 -1.19 -21.26 -37.66
N ARG A 4 -0.23 -21.76 -38.44
CA ARG A 4 0.26 -21.23 -39.73
C ARG A 4 0.70 -19.76 -39.75
N ILE A 5 2.03 -19.64 -39.65
CA ILE A 5 2.88 -18.55 -40.12
C ILE A 5 2.50 -18.20 -41.56
N ALA A 6 2.18 -16.93 -41.81
CA ALA A 6 2.12 -16.35 -43.14
C ALA A 6 3.21 -15.27 -43.23
N PHE A 7 4.24 -15.58 -44.03
CA PHE A 7 5.24 -14.64 -44.52
C PHE A 7 4.53 -13.58 -45.38
N GLY A 8 4.81 -12.30 -45.16
CA GLY A 8 4.25 -11.20 -45.93
C GLY A 8 5.21 -10.02 -46.03
N LEU A 9 5.82 -9.88 -47.21
CA LEU A 9 6.49 -8.73 -47.82
C LEU A 9 7.19 -7.70 -46.90
N ALA A 10 8.53 -7.78 -46.91
CA ALA A 10 9.41 -6.69 -46.55
C ALA A 10 9.22 -5.50 -47.52
N THR A 11 8.67 -4.40 -47.01
CA THR A 11 8.74 -3.07 -47.62
C THR A 11 9.75 -2.26 -46.81
N ILE A 12 10.94 -2.07 -47.37
CA ILE A 12 11.97 -1.18 -46.80
C ILE A 12 11.49 0.25 -47.06
N VAL A 13 10.91 0.87 -46.04
CA VAL A 13 10.64 2.31 -46.02
C VAL A 13 11.92 3.00 -45.57
N ILE A 14 12.58 3.70 -46.48
CA ILE A 14 13.69 4.60 -46.15
C ILE A 14 13.07 5.82 -45.45
N ALA A 15 13.05 5.80 -44.11
CA ALA A 15 12.66 6.94 -43.32
C ALA A 15 13.80 7.97 -43.33
N THR A 16 13.57 9.10 -44.00
CA THR A 16 14.41 10.29 -43.89
C THR A 16 14.33 10.83 -42.46
N SER A 17 15.39 10.65 -41.68
CA SER A 17 15.51 11.18 -40.32
C SER A 17 15.56 12.70 -40.37
N SER A 18 14.44 13.34 -40.05
CA SER A 18 14.41 14.77 -39.73
C SER A 18 15.12 14.94 -38.39
N VAL A 19 16.32 15.52 -38.41
CA VAL A 19 17.02 15.93 -37.19
C VAL A 19 16.20 17.05 -36.54
N VAL A 20 15.36 16.67 -35.58
CA VAL A 20 14.73 17.60 -34.66
C VAL A 20 15.79 17.98 -33.64
N ALA A 21 16.21 19.25 -33.66
CA ALA A 21 17.01 19.83 -32.60
C ALA A 21 16.24 19.68 -31.28
N GLN A 22 16.75 18.85 -30.38
CA GLN A 22 16.19 18.66 -29.04
C GLN A 22 16.41 19.95 -28.26
N GLN A 23 15.37 20.80 -28.20
CA GLN A 23 15.32 21.81 -27.15
C GLN A 23 15.34 21.07 -25.80
N PRO A 24 16.14 21.53 -24.83
CA PRO A 24 16.07 21.01 -23.48
C PRO A 24 14.65 21.17 -22.97
N GLU A 25 13.95 20.04 -22.80
CA GLU A 25 12.62 20.02 -22.23
C GLU A 25 12.67 20.64 -20.83
N PRO A 26 11.75 21.54 -20.46
CA PRO A 26 11.69 22.06 -19.11
C PRO A 26 11.51 20.89 -18.15
N VAL A 27 12.49 20.66 -17.29
CA VAL A 27 12.44 19.61 -16.27
C VAL A 27 11.24 19.88 -15.38
N ALA A 28 10.17 19.12 -15.59
CA ALA A 28 8.98 19.20 -14.75
C ALA A 28 9.39 18.94 -13.29
N PRO A 29 8.89 19.71 -12.32
CA PRO A 29 9.25 19.52 -10.92
C PRO A 29 8.88 18.10 -10.51
N ALA A 30 9.88 17.35 -10.04
CA ALA A 30 9.70 15.99 -9.56
C ALA A 30 8.60 15.99 -8.50
N LYS A 31 7.47 15.34 -8.80
CA LYS A 31 6.39 15.13 -7.84
C LYS A 31 7.01 14.42 -6.63
N ALA A 32 6.93 15.07 -5.47
CA ALA A 32 7.41 14.48 -4.21
C ALA A 32 6.62 13.19 -3.96
N VAL A 33 7.23 12.05 -4.27
CA VAL A 33 6.67 10.75 -3.92
C VAL A 33 6.75 10.66 -2.40
N ALA A 34 5.59 10.72 -1.74
CA ALA A 34 5.51 10.53 -0.30
C ALA A 34 6.20 9.20 0.05
N LYS A 35 7.25 9.28 0.87
CA LYS A 35 8.01 8.09 1.25
C LYS A 35 7.10 7.13 2.01
N PRO A 36 7.14 5.81 1.72
CA PRO A 36 6.36 4.85 2.47
C PRO A 36 6.71 4.93 3.96
N GLU A 37 5.69 5.00 4.82
CA GLU A 37 5.90 5.04 6.27
C GLU A 37 6.58 3.76 6.74
N ARG A 38 7.60 3.91 7.60
CA ARG A 38 8.32 2.77 8.18
C ARG A 38 7.42 2.05 9.19
N PRO A 39 7.38 0.70 9.18
CA PRO A 39 6.61 -0.05 10.15
C PRO A 39 7.23 0.05 11.54
N ILE A 40 6.37 0.16 12.55
CA ILE A 40 6.72 0.18 13.98
C ILE A 40 6.35 -1.19 14.56
N CYS A 41 7.35 -1.93 15.02
CA CYS A 41 7.17 -3.25 15.61
C CYS A 41 7.02 -3.17 17.13
N LYS A 42 5.97 -3.80 17.67
CA LYS A 42 5.74 -3.96 19.11
C LYS A 42 5.66 -5.45 19.45
N ARG A 43 5.99 -5.80 20.70
CA ARG A 43 5.72 -7.14 21.23
C ARG A 43 4.32 -7.16 21.83
N SER A 44 3.47 -8.08 21.39
CA SER A 44 2.13 -8.29 21.95
C SER A 44 2.02 -9.72 22.50
N ALA A 45 1.36 -9.87 23.65
CA ALA A 45 0.94 -11.16 24.17
C ALA A 45 -0.55 -11.33 23.81
N PRO A 46 -0.96 -12.45 23.21
CA PRO A 46 -2.37 -12.71 22.95
C PRO A 46 -3.13 -12.83 24.28
N SER A 47 -4.36 -12.31 24.31
CA SER A 47 -5.23 -12.35 25.48
C SER A 47 -5.38 -13.79 25.99
N GLY A 48 -5.12 -14.02 27.28
CA GLY A 48 -5.23 -15.33 27.91
C GLY A 48 -3.97 -16.19 27.87
N SER A 49 -2.86 -15.71 27.29
CA SER A 49 -1.56 -16.39 27.39
C SER A 49 -0.53 -15.54 28.14
N LEU A 50 0.17 -16.16 29.10
CA LEU A 50 1.22 -15.52 29.91
C LEU A 50 2.63 -15.74 29.36
N VAL A 51 2.80 -16.72 28.47
CA VAL A 51 4.10 -17.16 27.95
C VAL A 51 4.27 -16.88 26.47
N GLU A 52 3.18 -16.84 25.70
CA GLU A 52 3.23 -16.58 24.27
C GLU A 52 3.46 -15.09 24.01
N THR A 53 4.47 -14.75 23.18
CA THR A 53 4.69 -13.38 22.71
C THR A 53 4.93 -13.36 21.22
N ARG A 54 4.26 -12.46 20.50
CA ARG A 54 4.45 -12.24 19.07
C ARG A 54 4.98 -10.84 18.79
N ARG A 55 5.70 -10.68 17.68
CA ARG A 55 6.09 -9.37 17.16
C ARG A 55 5.08 -8.94 16.13
N GLU A 56 4.49 -7.78 16.33
CA GLU A 56 3.46 -7.22 15.47
C GLU A 56 3.96 -5.89 14.95
N CYS A 57 4.04 -5.76 13.63
CA CYS A 57 4.63 -4.61 12.95
C CYS A 57 3.58 -3.94 12.09
N HIS A 58 3.27 -2.68 12.39
CA HIS A 58 2.26 -1.90 11.69
C HIS A 58 2.76 -0.50 11.38
N THR A 59 2.17 0.16 10.40
CA THR A 59 2.39 1.59 10.16
C THR A 59 1.83 2.43 11.32
N ARG A 60 2.19 3.71 11.39
CA ARG A 60 1.62 4.61 12.41
C ARG A 60 0.10 4.75 12.23
N ALA A 61 -0.37 4.86 10.99
CA ALA A 61 -1.79 4.93 10.68
C ALA A 61 -2.56 3.68 11.13
N GLU A 62 -2.01 2.49 10.89
CA GLU A 62 -2.59 1.22 11.33
C GLU A 62 -2.65 1.11 12.86
N TRP A 63 -1.57 1.47 13.57
CA TRP A 63 -1.58 1.49 15.02
C TRP A 63 -2.66 2.41 15.59
N ASN A 64 -2.85 3.59 14.98
CA ASN A 64 -3.89 4.52 15.38
C ASN A 64 -5.29 3.93 15.17
N ARG A 65 -5.50 3.23 14.05
CA ARG A 65 -6.76 2.54 13.77
C ARG A 65 -7.04 1.45 14.80
N LEU A 66 -6.07 0.58 15.08
CA LEU A 66 -6.21 -0.48 16.11
C LEU A 66 -6.53 0.12 17.50
N ALA A 67 -5.90 1.24 17.86
CA ALA A 67 -6.18 1.92 19.12
C ALA A 67 -7.57 2.59 19.16
N GLN A 68 -8.14 2.98 18.01
CA GLN A 68 -9.51 3.47 17.92
C GLN A 68 -10.52 2.32 18.06
N GLU A 69 -10.29 1.22 17.34
CA GLU A 69 -11.14 0.02 17.40
C GLU A 69 -11.19 -0.55 18.82
N GLY A 70 -10.04 -0.65 19.51
CA GLY A 70 -9.99 -1.09 20.91
C GLY A 70 -10.75 -0.18 21.87
N ARG A 71 -10.72 1.14 21.65
CA ARG A 71 -11.51 2.10 22.46
C ARG A 71 -13.00 1.93 22.21
N ALA A 72 -13.42 1.82 20.96
CA ALA A 72 -14.83 1.63 20.61
C ALA A 72 -15.39 0.34 21.22
N ALA A 73 -14.65 -0.76 21.13
CA ALA A 73 -15.02 -2.03 21.76
C ALA A 73 -15.11 -1.90 23.30
N GLY A 74 -14.20 -1.16 23.92
CA GLY A 74 -14.26 -0.89 25.37
C GLY A 74 -15.48 -0.06 25.78
N GLN A 75 -15.87 0.94 24.98
CA GLN A 75 -17.06 1.75 25.26
C GLN A 75 -18.34 0.91 25.17
N ASP A 76 -18.47 0.05 24.16
CA ASP A 76 -19.63 -0.83 23.99
C ASP A 76 -19.88 -1.72 25.23
N VAL A 77 -18.81 -2.24 25.86
CA VAL A 77 -18.91 -3.01 27.11
C VAL A 77 -19.41 -2.15 28.27
N VAL A 78 -18.93 -0.91 28.39
CA VAL A 78 -19.36 0.04 29.43
C VAL A 78 -20.83 0.41 29.24
N ASP A 79 -21.23 0.71 28.01
CA ASP A 79 -22.62 1.09 27.68
C ASP A 79 -23.60 -0.05 27.98
N ARG A 80 -23.22 -1.29 27.63
CA ARG A 80 -23.99 -2.48 27.99
C ARG A 80 -24.14 -2.66 29.50
N ALA A 81 -23.06 -2.45 30.25
CA ALA A 81 -23.09 -2.55 31.71
C ALA A 81 -24.01 -1.48 32.32
N ALA A 82 -24.01 -0.26 31.78
CA ALA A 82 -24.88 0.82 32.23
C ALA A 82 -26.38 0.52 31.98
N MET A 83 -26.72 -0.13 30.86
CA MET A 83 -28.11 -0.47 30.54
C MET A 83 -28.65 -1.69 31.31
N GLY A 84 -27.80 -2.64 31.69
CA GLY A 84 -28.20 -3.88 32.38
C GLY A 84 -28.30 -3.79 33.90
N GLY A 85 -28.02 -2.63 34.49
CA GLY A 85 -28.05 -2.39 35.94
C GLY A 85 -29.39 -1.89 36.50
N GLN A 86 -30.50 -2.07 35.76
CA GLN A 86 -31.86 -1.67 36.17
C GLN A 86 -32.73 -2.88 36.48
#